data_AF-A0A432IK82-F1
#
_entry.id   AF-A0A432IK82-F1
#
_cell.length_a   1.000
_cell.length_b   1.000
_cell.length_c   1.000
_cell.angle_alpha   90.00
_cell.angle_beta   90.00
_cell.angle_gamma   90.00
#
_symmetry.space_group_name_H-M   'P 1'
#
loop_
_entity.id
_entity.type
_entity.pdbx_description
1 polymer ?
#
loop_
_entity_poly.entity_id
_entity_poly.type
_entity_poly.pdbx_seq_one_letter_code
_entity_poly.pdbx_strand_id
1 'polypeptide(L)'
;MPSKAVPGVVGVAARVAQMSPLLMAMQNSINLGTSNTTGDFCLRCHSPVGSDLGEPLSISNLDRHAASREGITCVICHRMSLPYRKMSGRIGIDQGDLFDPIKGPGGNSELARILSNPREFRVVTDREKLGRGIHVEVEPFFEMTQPSFCASCHEVFAPNGLRIEEVFTEYKNSPAADDGTSCNDCHMSNVQGIPSGYQEGPAAVIGGKQSAPRMLTNHYFAGPDYSVIHPGIFPINKRASEFKSLADWLEFDVDSGWGTDLFEDSCPEDFPFPDSWVAIDDRYEGREIIDAQLELLEWAKGQRRTVLENGFALSEPRITRSDGGGIEFEIDVKNLTRGQRIHHPHRCHLAPFTVDLRYLPQRHQLRRSLSWRRENC
;
A
#
# COMPACT_ATOMS: atom_id res chain seq x y z
N MET A 1 20.33 -3.83 -14.78
CA MET A 1 19.28 -4.70 -15.37
C MET A 1 17.96 -3.95 -15.27
N PRO A 2 17.21 -3.74 -16.35
CA PRO A 2 15.99 -2.96 -16.28
C PRO A 2 14.94 -3.75 -15.50
N SER A 3 14.41 -3.14 -14.45
CA SER A 3 13.33 -3.69 -13.62
C SER A 3 12.13 -4.00 -14.52
N LYS A 4 11.88 -5.28 -14.78
CA LYS A 4 10.57 -5.71 -15.27
C LYS A 4 9.57 -5.34 -14.16
N ALA A 5 8.79 -4.30 -14.38
CA ALA A 5 7.63 -4.02 -13.55
C ALA A 5 6.79 -5.30 -13.54
N VAL A 6 6.65 -5.94 -12.38
CA VAL A 6 5.77 -7.10 -12.22
C VAL A 6 4.35 -6.59 -12.48
N PRO A 7 3.67 -7.04 -13.55
CA PRO A 7 2.31 -6.62 -13.81
C PRO A 7 1.43 -7.09 -12.65
N GLY A 8 0.79 -6.16 -11.93
CA GLY A 8 -0.21 -6.49 -10.90
C GLY A 8 0.20 -6.30 -9.44
N VAL A 9 1.39 -5.79 -9.12
CA VAL A 9 1.72 -5.45 -7.73
C VAL A 9 1.21 -4.04 -7.39
N VAL A 10 -0.03 -3.98 -6.91
CA VAL A 10 -0.62 -2.80 -6.26
C VAL A 10 -0.10 -2.69 -4.83
N GLY A 11 0.16 -1.47 -4.38
CA GLY A 11 1.02 -1.10 -3.26
C GLY A 11 0.83 -1.70 -1.87
N VAL A 12 1.93 -1.98 -1.17
CA VAL A 12 1.92 -2.61 0.17
C VAL A 12 1.34 -1.70 1.25
N ALA A 13 1.53 -0.37 1.23
CA ALA A 13 1.06 0.49 2.33
C ALA A 13 -0.48 0.68 2.34
N ALA A 14 -1.09 0.91 1.17
CA ALA A 14 -2.52 1.12 1.05
C ALA A 14 -3.32 -0.20 0.99
N ARG A 15 -2.74 -1.28 0.45
CA ARG A 15 -3.42 -2.57 0.25
C ARG A 15 -3.51 -3.44 1.50
N VAL A 16 -2.58 -3.32 2.45
CA VAL A 16 -2.61 -4.11 3.72
C VAL A 16 -3.40 -3.45 4.83
N ALA A 17 -3.72 -2.16 4.69
CA ALA A 17 -4.15 -1.38 5.84
C ALA A 17 -5.37 -2.02 6.51
N GLN A 18 -6.34 -2.53 5.73
CA GLN A 18 -7.47 -3.28 6.27
C GLN A 18 -7.11 -4.62 6.94
N MET A 19 -6.22 -5.41 6.32
CA MET A 19 -5.85 -6.72 6.86
C MET A 19 -4.94 -6.64 8.08
N SER A 20 -4.39 -5.46 8.37
CA SER A 20 -3.54 -5.22 9.53
C SER A 20 -4.29 -5.51 10.84
N PRO A 21 -3.82 -6.44 11.67
CA PRO A 21 -4.42 -6.68 12.98
C PRO A 21 -4.32 -5.45 13.89
N LEU A 22 -3.30 -4.60 13.69
CA LEU A 22 -3.14 -3.34 14.42
C LEU A 22 -4.25 -2.34 14.09
N LEU A 23 -4.64 -2.23 12.82
CA LEU A 23 -5.74 -1.34 12.43
C LEU A 23 -7.06 -1.82 13.07
N MET A 24 -7.36 -3.12 12.94
CA MET A 24 -8.59 -3.67 13.50
C MET A 24 -8.64 -3.54 15.03
N ALA A 25 -7.52 -3.77 15.71
CA ALA A 25 -7.41 -3.53 17.15
C ALA A 25 -7.66 -2.05 17.50
N MET A 26 -7.03 -1.11 16.80
CA MET A 26 -7.21 0.33 17.02
C MET A 26 -8.66 0.77 16.78
N GLN A 27 -9.24 0.38 15.64
CA GLN A 27 -10.63 0.66 15.27
C GLN A 27 -11.60 0.13 16.34
N ASN A 28 -11.41 -1.12 16.79
CA ASN A 28 -12.26 -1.74 17.81
C ASN A 28 -12.10 -1.04 19.17
N SER A 29 -10.87 -0.71 19.58
CA SER A 29 -10.60 0.01 20.83
C SER A 29 -11.20 1.42 20.83
N ILE A 30 -11.06 2.18 19.73
CA ILE A 30 -11.64 3.52 19.61
C ILE A 30 -13.17 3.45 19.63
N ASN A 31 -13.77 2.51 18.90
CA ASN A 31 -15.22 2.32 18.92
C ASN A 31 -15.73 1.95 20.32
N LEU A 32 -15.04 1.04 21.02
CA LEU A 32 -15.36 0.73 22.41
C LEU A 32 -15.29 1.97 23.31
N GLY A 33 -14.21 2.74 23.21
CA GLY A 33 -14.01 3.96 24.02
C GLY A 33 -14.95 5.11 23.67
N THR A 34 -15.55 5.10 22.48
CA THR A 34 -16.46 6.15 21.99
C THR A 34 -17.92 5.71 21.92
N SER A 35 -18.27 4.57 22.53
CA SER A 35 -19.61 3.97 22.45
C SER A 35 -20.12 3.87 21.01
N ASN A 36 -19.25 3.45 20.09
CA ASN A 36 -19.47 3.34 18.65
C ASN A 36 -19.79 4.63 17.90
N THR A 37 -19.62 5.81 18.51
CA THR A 37 -19.86 7.09 17.82
C THR A 37 -18.81 7.39 16.73
N THR A 38 -17.64 6.76 16.79
CA THR A 38 -16.64 6.79 15.71
C THR A 38 -17.11 6.01 14.47
N GLY A 39 -17.81 4.90 14.67
CA GLY A 39 -18.42 4.11 13.61
C GLY A 39 -17.40 3.52 12.63
N ASP A 40 -17.70 3.65 11.34
CA ASP A 40 -16.90 3.17 10.20
C ASP A 40 -15.68 4.05 9.85
N PHE A 41 -15.36 5.06 10.66
CA PHE A 41 -14.37 6.09 10.33
C PHE A 41 -13.06 5.54 9.74
N CYS A 42 -12.40 4.58 10.40
CA CYS A 42 -11.16 3.98 9.89
C CYS A 42 -11.38 3.17 8.61
N LEU A 43 -12.52 2.47 8.49
CA LEU A 43 -12.80 1.59 7.36
C LEU A 43 -13.06 2.37 6.06
N ARG A 44 -13.51 3.62 6.15
CA ARG A 44 -13.74 4.48 4.97
C ARG A 44 -12.49 4.64 4.10
N CYS A 45 -11.31 4.75 4.69
CA CYS A 45 -10.06 4.89 3.96
C CYS A 45 -9.30 3.55 3.82
N HIS A 46 -9.47 2.62 4.76
CA HIS A 46 -8.68 1.39 4.76
C HIS A 46 -9.38 0.20 4.10
N SER A 47 -10.72 0.18 4.11
CA SER A 47 -11.58 -0.81 3.43
C SER A 47 -12.82 -0.16 2.82
N PRO A 48 -12.66 0.82 1.91
CA PRO A 48 -13.77 1.51 1.29
C PRO A 48 -14.79 0.58 0.60
N VAL A 49 -14.33 -0.52 -0.04
CA VAL A 49 -15.26 -1.53 -0.60
C VAL A 49 -16.11 -2.15 0.51
N GLY A 50 -15.49 -2.57 1.61
CA GLY A 50 -16.22 -3.14 2.75
C GLY A 50 -17.18 -2.14 3.41
N SER A 51 -16.80 -0.86 3.48
CA SER A 51 -17.70 0.20 3.96
C SER A 51 -18.90 0.41 3.04
N ASP A 52 -18.70 0.41 1.72
CA ASP A 52 -19.78 0.54 0.73
C ASP A 52 -20.72 -0.67 0.74
N LEU A 53 -20.17 -1.88 0.92
CA LEU A 53 -20.93 -3.12 1.10
C LEU A 53 -21.68 -3.19 2.45
N GLY A 54 -21.42 -2.28 3.38
CA GLY A 54 -22.02 -2.29 4.72
C GLY A 54 -21.53 -3.45 5.59
N GLU A 55 -20.29 -3.90 5.41
CA GLU A 55 -19.70 -4.95 6.25
C GLU A 55 -19.70 -4.52 7.74
N PRO A 56 -19.94 -5.47 8.68
CA PRO A 56 -19.89 -5.17 10.10
C PRO A 56 -18.53 -4.57 10.51
N LEU A 57 -18.54 -3.56 11.38
CA LEU A 57 -17.35 -2.81 11.76
C LEU A 57 -16.23 -3.71 12.34
N SER A 58 -16.64 -4.72 13.11
CA SER A 58 -15.76 -5.64 13.84
C SER A 58 -15.71 -7.03 13.23
N ILE A 59 -16.12 -7.21 11.95
CA ILE A 59 -16.00 -8.50 11.28
C ILE A 59 -14.52 -8.92 11.21
N SER A 60 -14.28 -10.22 11.38
CA SER A 60 -12.94 -10.80 11.21
C SER A 60 -12.48 -10.61 9.77
N ASN A 61 -11.18 -10.35 9.58
CA ASN A 61 -10.60 -10.31 8.23
C ASN A 61 -10.69 -11.67 7.52
N LEU A 62 -10.88 -12.78 8.26
CA LEU A 62 -11.14 -14.10 7.67
C LEU A 62 -12.48 -14.18 6.94
N ASP A 63 -13.48 -13.41 7.41
CA ASP A 63 -14.86 -13.46 6.93
C ASP A 63 -15.21 -12.30 5.98
N ARG A 64 -14.28 -11.37 5.74
CA ARG A 64 -14.49 -10.23 4.85
C ARG A 64 -14.59 -10.65 3.39
N HIS A 65 -15.40 -9.90 2.63
CA HIS A 65 -15.47 -10.09 1.19
C HIS A 65 -14.07 -9.95 0.57
N ALA A 66 -13.75 -10.78 -0.42
CA ALA A 66 -12.42 -10.83 -1.02
C ALA A 66 -11.95 -9.44 -1.53
N ALA A 67 -12.86 -8.70 -2.16
CA ALA A 67 -12.57 -7.33 -2.62
C ALA A 67 -12.34 -6.33 -1.48
N SER A 68 -12.94 -6.53 -0.31
CA SER A 68 -12.73 -5.69 0.88
C SER A 68 -11.39 -5.99 1.56
N ARG A 69 -10.96 -7.26 1.55
CA ARG A 69 -9.66 -7.70 2.09
C ARG A 69 -8.47 -7.05 1.39
N GLU A 70 -8.63 -6.67 0.12
CA GLU A 70 -7.60 -5.95 -0.61
C GLU A 70 -7.41 -4.48 -0.15
N GLY A 71 -8.30 -3.94 0.69
CA GLY A 71 -8.21 -2.55 1.17
C GLY A 71 -8.37 -1.54 0.04
N ILE A 72 -7.28 -0.85 -0.34
CA ILE A 72 -7.25 0.02 -1.53
C ILE A 72 -6.97 -0.81 -2.79
N THR A 73 -7.96 -0.88 -3.68
CA THR A 73 -7.97 -1.75 -4.87
C THR A 73 -8.25 -0.96 -6.14
N CYS A 74 -8.16 -1.63 -7.29
CA CYS A 74 -8.56 -1.06 -8.58
C CYS A 74 -9.99 -0.49 -8.56
N VAL A 75 -10.91 -1.14 -7.84
CA VAL A 75 -12.32 -0.73 -7.74
C VAL A 75 -12.45 0.67 -7.15
N ILE A 76 -11.62 0.99 -6.16
CA ILE A 76 -11.70 2.27 -5.44
C ILE A 76 -11.39 3.45 -6.33
N CYS A 77 -10.44 3.29 -7.26
CA CYS A 77 -10.07 4.37 -8.16
C CYS A 77 -10.87 4.34 -9.47
N HIS A 78 -11.13 3.15 -10.00
CA HIS A 78 -11.73 2.97 -11.32
C HIS A 78 -13.26 2.78 -11.28
N ARG A 79 -13.88 2.77 -10.11
CA ARG A 79 -15.35 2.75 -9.96
C ARG A 79 -15.85 3.80 -8.96
N MET A 80 -15.06 4.83 -8.66
CA MET A 80 -15.52 5.92 -7.81
C MET A 80 -16.68 6.67 -8.48
N SER A 81 -17.83 6.81 -7.81
CA SER A 81 -19.04 7.37 -8.42
C SER A 81 -18.87 8.83 -8.82
N LEU A 82 -18.16 9.63 -8.03
CA LEU A 82 -18.04 11.09 -8.20
C LEU A 82 -16.63 11.60 -7.88
N PRO A 83 -16.23 12.78 -8.39
CA PRO A 83 -14.99 13.45 -8.00
C PRO A 83 -15.16 14.13 -6.63
N TYR A 84 -15.07 13.35 -5.55
CA TYR A 84 -15.36 13.82 -4.20
C TYR A 84 -14.42 14.91 -3.66
N ARG A 85 -13.20 15.02 -4.22
CA ARG A 85 -12.18 16.01 -3.82
C ARG A 85 -11.86 15.95 -2.33
N LYS A 86 -11.87 17.08 -1.63
CA LYS A 86 -11.49 17.20 -0.22
C LYS A 86 -12.58 16.63 0.70
N MET A 87 -12.40 15.39 1.15
CA MET A 87 -13.28 14.75 2.13
C MET A 87 -12.53 13.67 2.92
N SER A 88 -13.15 13.12 3.98
CA SER A 88 -12.55 12.05 4.79
C SER A 88 -13.15 10.67 4.47
N GLY A 89 -12.77 10.12 3.33
CA GLY A 89 -12.86 8.70 2.96
C GLY A 89 -14.23 8.16 2.56
N ARG A 90 -15.34 8.87 2.83
CA ARG A 90 -16.69 8.36 2.53
C ARG A 90 -17.03 8.50 1.04
N ILE A 91 -16.48 7.63 0.23
CA ILE A 91 -16.67 7.58 -1.22
C ILE A 91 -17.77 6.59 -1.59
N GLY A 92 -18.55 6.90 -2.62
CA GLY A 92 -19.45 5.96 -3.27
C GLY A 92 -18.74 5.21 -4.40
N ILE A 93 -19.11 3.95 -4.58
CA ILE A 93 -18.54 3.06 -5.59
C ILE A 93 -19.67 2.59 -6.53
N ASP A 94 -19.46 2.72 -7.83
CA ASP A 94 -20.37 2.20 -8.84
C ASP A 94 -20.25 0.68 -8.90
N GLN A 95 -21.34 0.01 -8.51
CA GLN A 95 -21.44 -1.43 -8.53
C GLN A 95 -21.36 -1.99 -9.95
N GLY A 96 -20.84 -3.20 -10.06
CA GLY A 96 -20.70 -3.92 -11.31
C GLY A 96 -19.49 -4.83 -11.29
N ASP A 97 -19.27 -5.54 -12.38
CA ASP A 97 -18.20 -6.52 -12.48
C ASP A 97 -17.35 -6.39 -13.75
N LEU A 98 -16.74 -7.49 -14.18
CA LEU A 98 -15.85 -7.53 -15.33
C LEU A 98 -16.52 -7.06 -16.62
N PHE A 99 -17.83 -7.18 -16.76
CA PHE A 99 -18.56 -6.86 -17.99
C PHE A 99 -19.26 -5.51 -17.94
N ASP A 100 -19.02 -4.71 -16.90
CA ASP A 100 -19.56 -3.37 -16.75
C ASP A 100 -18.50 -2.29 -17.01
N PRO A 101 -18.92 -1.03 -17.26
CA PRO A 101 -18.00 0.08 -17.43
C PRO A 101 -17.09 0.31 -16.23
N ILE A 102 -15.91 0.85 -16.50
CA ILE A 102 -14.99 1.38 -15.50
C ILE A 102 -14.58 2.81 -15.87
N LYS A 103 -13.90 3.51 -14.97
CA LYS A 103 -13.45 4.88 -15.14
C LYS A 103 -11.95 4.94 -15.37
N GLY A 104 -11.50 5.89 -16.17
CA GLY A 104 -10.07 6.12 -16.37
C GLY A 104 -9.77 7.48 -17.00
N PRO A 105 -8.57 8.04 -16.76
CA PRO A 105 -8.25 9.40 -17.22
C PRO A 105 -8.14 9.52 -18.75
N GLY A 106 -7.85 8.41 -19.45
CA GLY A 106 -7.69 8.39 -20.91
C GLY A 106 -8.98 8.07 -21.70
N GLY A 107 -10.08 7.75 -21.01
CA GLY A 107 -11.35 7.37 -21.64
C GLY A 107 -11.28 6.10 -22.50
N ASN A 108 -12.31 5.92 -23.35
CA ASN A 108 -12.63 4.65 -24.03
C ASN A 108 -11.88 4.38 -25.34
N SER A 109 -11.04 5.30 -25.84
CA SER A 109 -10.51 5.24 -27.21
C SER A 109 -9.80 3.92 -27.54
N GLU A 110 -8.86 3.51 -26.68
CA GLU A 110 -8.09 2.28 -26.89
C GLU A 110 -8.92 1.01 -26.66
N LEU A 111 -9.81 1.01 -25.66
CA LEU A 111 -10.71 -0.12 -25.44
C LEU A 111 -11.65 -0.30 -26.64
N ALA A 112 -12.22 0.78 -27.17
CA ALA A 112 -13.05 0.74 -28.39
C ALA A 112 -12.27 0.19 -29.61
N ARG A 113 -10.99 0.53 -29.75
CA ARG A 113 -10.12 -0.04 -30.80
C ARG A 113 -9.94 -1.55 -30.63
N ILE A 114 -9.75 -2.02 -29.41
CA ILE A 114 -9.64 -3.45 -29.08
C ILE A 114 -10.97 -4.16 -29.34
N LEU A 115 -12.09 -3.58 -28.90
CA LEU A 115 -13.43 -4.15 -29.05
C LEU A 115 -13.96 -4.11 -30.48
N SER A 116 -13.42 -3.27 -31.36
CA SER A 116 -13.69 -3.33 -32.80
C SER A 116 -12.97 -4.50 -33.50
N ASN A 117 -11.98 -5.13 -32.84
CA ASN A 117 -11.23 -6.28 -33.36
C ASN A 117 -11.17 -7.46 -32.35
N PRO A 118 -12.30 -7.92 -31.80
CA PRO A 118 -12.31 -8.79 -30.62
C PRO A 118 -11.69 -10.16 -30.87
N ARG A 119 -11.74 -10.67 -32.11
CA ARG A 119 -11.10 -11.93 -32.51
C ARG A 119 -9.58 -11.85 -32.48
N GLU A 120 -9.01 -10.71 -32.87
CA GLU A 120 -7.56 -10.51 -32.88
C GLU A 120 -7.02 -10.49 -31.44
N PHE A 121 -7.71 -9.77 -30.56
CA PHE A 121 -7.34 -9.66 -29.14
C PHE A 121 -7.86 -10.82 -28.27
N ARG A 122 -8.70 -11.70 -28.81
CA ARG A 122 -9.32 -12.85 -28.11
C ARG A 122 -10.12 -12.44 -26.87
N VAL A 123 -10.87 -11.34 -26.98
CA VAL A 123 -11.67 -10.78 -25.89
C VAL A 123 -13.17 -10.93 -26.12
N VAL A 124 -13.93 -10.98 -25.03
CA VAL A 124 -15.39 -11.01 -25.01
C VAL A 124 -15.91 -10.04 -23.97
N THR A 125 -17.06 -9.43 -24.27
CA THR A 125 -17.79 -8.53 -23.35
C THR A 125 -19.14 -9.13 -22.95
N ASP A 126 -19.33 -10.42 -23.21
CA ASP A 126 -20.55 -11.17 -22.97
C ASP A 126 -20.18 -12.40 -22.13
N ARG A 127 -20.87 -12.56 -21.00
CA ARG A 127 -20.61 -13.62 -20.01
C ARG A 127 -20.77 -15.01 -20.58
N GLU A 128 -21.71 -15.18 -21.50
CA GLU A 128 -22.06 -16.48 -22.06
C GLU A 128 -21.07 -16.91 -23.16
N LYS A 129 -20.17 -16.01 -23.58
CA LYS A 129 -19.20 -16.30 -24.63
C LYS A 129 -17.89 -16.80 -24.05
N LEU A 130 -17.39 -17.87 -24.66
CA LEU A 130 -16.06 -18.39 -24.38
C LEU A 130 -15.00 -17.40 -24.89
N GLY A 131 -14.18 -16.88 -23.98
CA GLY A 131 -13.08 -15.98 -24.29
C GLY A 131 -12.58 -15.26 -23.05
N ARG A 132 -11.60 -14.37 -23.21
CA ARG A 132 -11.14 -13.51 -22.10
C ARG A 132 -12.14 -12.38 -21.89
N GLY A 133 -12.85 -12.41 -20.76
CA GLY A 133 -13.73 -11.31 -20.35
C GLY A 133 -12.96 -9.99 -20.19
N ILE A 134 -13.56 -8.88 -20.60
CA ILE A 134 -13.06 -7.51 -20.41
C ILE A 134 -14.22 -6.54 -20.21
N HIS A 135 -13.94 -5.41 -19.57
CA HIS A 135 -14.87 -4.30 -19.42
C HIS A 135 -15.41 -3.82 -20.77
N VAL A 136 -16.66 -3.35 -20.76
CA VAL A 136 -17.38 -2.90 -21.97
C VAL A 136 -17.02 -1.48 -22.38
N GLU A 137 -16.62 -0.63 -21.42
CA GLU A 137 -16.36 0.78 -21.64
C GLU A 137 -15.40 1.35 -20.58
N VAL A 138 -14.63 2.36 -20.98
CA VAL A 138 -13.89 3.23 -20.05
C VAL A 138 -14.46 4.65 -20.09
N GLU A 139 -15.21 5.01 -19.07
CA GLU A 139 -15.72 6.36 -18.85
C GLU A 139 -14.56 7.32 -18.54
N PRO A 140 -14.48 8.50 -19.21
CA PRO A 140 -13.47 9.51 -18.89
C PRO A 140 -13.60 10.01 -17.46
N PHE A 141 -12.52 9.90 -16.68
CA PHE A 141 -12.48 10.40 -15.31
C PHE A 141 -11.16 11.13 -15.03
N PHE A 142 -11.09 12.39 -15.47
CA PHE A 142 -9.89 13.22 -15.41
C PHE A 142 -9.45 13.55 -13.97
N GLU A 143 -10.37 13.55 -13.01
CA GLU A 143 -10.06 13.85 -11.61
C GLU A 143 -8.94 12.94 -11.07
N MET A 144 -8.81 11.69 -11.54
CA MET A 144 -7.72 10.77 -11.15
C MET A 144 -6.30 11.31 -11.40
N THR A 145 -6.16 12.33 -12.26
CA THR A 145 -4.88 13.01 -12.55
C THR A 145 -4.63 14.21 -11.64
N GLN A 146 -5.61 14.59 -10.83
CA GLN A 146 -5.57 15.79 -10.01
C GLN A 146 -5.22 15.46 -8.55
N PRO A 147 -4.41 16.28 -7.88
CA PRO A 147 -4.10 16.11 -6.45
C PRO A 147 -5.33 16.03 -5.54
N SER A 148 -6.43 16.68 -5.93
CA SER A 148 -7.70 16.64 -5.20
C SER A 148 -8.33 15.25 -5.17
N PHE A 149 -8.01 14.35 -6.09
CA PHE A 149 -8.45 12.97 -6.03
C PHE A 149 -7.87 12.25 -4.81
N CYS A 150 -6.58 12.41 -4.55
CA CYS A 150 -5.91 11.85 -3.38
C CYS A 150 -6.44 12.45 -2.07
N ALA A 151 -6.91 13.71 -2.12
CA ALA A 151 -7.51 14.40 -0.97
C ALA A 151 -8.81 13.78 -0.45
N SER A 152 -9.41 12.83 -1.20
CA SER A 152 -10.58 12.08 -0.74
C SER A 152 -10.25 11.11 0.39
N CYS A 153 -8.99 10.71 0.51
CA CYS A 153 -8.48 9.83 1.57
C CYS A 153 -7.39 10.49 2.43
N HIS A 154 -6.57 11.38 1.84
CA HIS A 154 -5.41 12.04 2.49
C HIS A 154 -5.72 13.45 3.04
N GLU A 155 -7.00 13.72 3.33
CA GLU A 155 -7.40 14.85 4.16
C GLU A 155 -8.42 14.36 5.19
N VAL A 156 -7.92 14.10 6.39
CA VAL A 156 -8.63 13.33 7.41
C VAL A 156 -8.98 14.22 8.59
N PHE A 157 -10.28 14.42 8.79
CA PHE A 157 -10.84 15.03 9.98
C PHE A 157 -11.51 13.95 10.83
N ALA A 158 -11.16 13.90 12.11
CA ALA A 158 -11.87 13.10 13.09
C ALA A 158 -13.36 13.51 13.14
N PRO A 159 -14.26 12.63 13.61
CA PRO A 159 -15.70 12.95 13.73
C PRO A 159 -16.02 14.22 14.53
N ASN A 160 -15.14 14.61 15.47
CA ASN A 160 -15.27 15.84 16.26
C ASN A 160 -14.66 17.09 15.58
N GLY A 161 -14.21 16.99 14.34
CA GLY A 161 -13.60 18.07 13.56
C GLY A 161 -12.09 18.27 13.78
N LEU A 162 -11.45 17.47 14.64
CA LEU A 162 -9.99 17.51 14.81
C LEU A 162 -9.30 17.06 13.51
N ARG A 163 -8.32 17.84 13.05
CA ARG A 163 -7.48 17.49 11.91
C ARG A 163 -6.50 16.39 12.32
N ILE A 164 -6.66 15.18 11.75
CA ILE A 164 -5.75 14.05 11.96
C ILE A 164 -4.63 14.09 10.91
N GLU A 165 -5.00 14.33 9.64
CA GLU A 165 -4.08 14.41 8.52
C GLU A 165 -4.51 15.55 7.58
N GLU A 166 -3.63 16.51 7.32
CA GLU A 166 -3.93 17.69 6.47
C GLU A 166 -3.09 17.70 5.19
N VAL A 167 -2.71 16.54 4.68
CA VAL A 167 -1.71 16.41 3.61
C VAL A 167 -2.08 17.21 2.36
N PHE A 168 -3.33 17.19 1.93
CA PHE A 168 -3.74 17.99 0.76
C PHE A 168 -3.67 19.50 1.03
N THR A 169 -4.08 19.95 2.22
CA THR A 169 -3.94 21.35 2.62
C THR A 169 -2.47 21.77 2.72
N GLU A 170 -1.59 20.92 3.23
CA GLU A 170 -0.15 21.16 3.23
C GLU A 170 0.42 21.26 1.82
N TYR A 171 0.04 20.32 0.95
CA TYR A 171 0.40 20.32 -0.46
C TYR A 171 0.02 21.62 -1.14
N LYS A 172 -1.22 22.08 -0.97
CA LYS A 172 -1.68 23.35 -1.57
C LYS A 172 -0.88 24.58 -1.14
N ASN A 173 -0.09 24.49 -0.08
CA ASN A 173 0.80 25.55 0.43
C ASN A 173 2.29 25.19 0.26
N SER A 174 2.62 24.28 -0.66
CA SER A 174 3.96 23.73 -0.85
C SER A 174 4.57 24.17 -2.20
N PRO A 175 5.91 24.18 -2.32
CA PRO A 175 6.58 24.44 -3.59
C PRO A 175 6.13 23.53 -4.74
N ALA A 176 5.79 22.27 -4.46
CA ALA A 176 5.29 21.35 -5.48
C ALA A 176 3.92 21.78 -6.05
N ALA A 177 3.04 22.35 -5.23
CA ALA A 177 1.79 22.90 -5.76
C ALA A 177 2.02 24.17 -6.57
N ASP A 178 2.99 24.99 -6.20
CA ASP A 178 3.34 26.24 -6.91
C ASP A 178 3.95 25.95 -8.29
N ASP A 179 4.75 24.88 -8.42
CA ASP A 179 5.37 24.47 -9.69
C ASP A 179 4.53 23.48 -10.52
N GLY A 180 3.38 23.05 -10.00
CA GLY A 180 2.43 22.16 -10.68
C GLY A 180 2.73 20.66 -10.56
N THR A 181 3.74 20.26 -9.78
CA THR A 181 4.04 18.85 -9.49
C THR A 181 2.91 18.22 -8.68
N SER A 182 2.25 17.21 -9.23
CA SER A 182 1.12 16.52 -8.60
C SER A 182 1.54 15.40 -7.63
N CYS A 183 0.58 14.87 -6.88
CA CYS A 183 0.79 13.67 -6.06
C CYS A 183 1.28 12.47 -6.91
N ASN A 184 0.70 12.32 -8.10
CA ASN A 184 1.01 11.23 -9.03
C ASN A 184 2.47 11.31 -9.50
N ASP A 185 3.01 12.52 -9.68
CA ASP A 185 4.38 12.71 -10.14
C ASP A 185 5.41 12.17 -9.14
N CYS A 186 5.12 12.18 -7.84
CA CYS A 186 6.03 11.59 -6.84
C CYS A 186 5.67 10.14 -6.46
N HIS A 187 4.38 9.80 -6.39
CA HIS A 187 3.93 8.51 -5.85
C HIS A 187 3.65 7.45 -6.93
N MET A 188 3.43 7.88 -8.18
CA MET A 188 3.12 6.99 -9.31
C MET A 188 4.17 7.04 -10.43
N SER A 189 5.31 7.66 -10.17
CA SER A 189 6.45 7.74 -11.09
C SER A 189 7.35 6.50 -11.03
N ASN A 190 8.40 6.52 -11.85
CA ASN A 190 9.41 5.46 -11.90
C ASN A 190 10.13 5.22 -10.56
N VAL A 191 10.37 6.28 -9.79
CA VAL A 191 11.06 6.25 -8.50
C VAL A 191 10.19 6.89 -7.43
N GLN A 192 9.84 6.11 -6.41
CA GLN A 192 8.93 6.53 -5.35
C GLN A 192 9.48 7.73 -4.57
N GLY A 193 8.64 8.74 -4.37
CA GLY A 193 8.94 9.94 -3.56
C GLY A 193 9.50 11.13 -4.34
N ILE A 194 9.78 10.99 -5.64
CA ILE A 194 10.32 12.07 -6.48
C ILE A 194 9.66 12.13 -7.87
N PRO A 195 9.61 13.32 -8.51
CA PRO A 195 9.09 13.50 -9.86
C PRO A 195 10.04 12.97 -10.94
N SER A 196 10.29 11.66 -10.95
CA SER A 196 11.23 11.00 -11.88
C SER A 196 10.67 10.71 -13.27
N GLY A 197 9.50 11.27 -13.60
CA GLY A 197 8.75 10.94 -14.80
C GLY A 197 8.22 9.50 -14.82
N TYR A 198 7.74 9.09 -16.00
CA TYR A 198 7.02 7.84 -16.20
C TYR A 198 7.65 7.03 -17.33
N GLN A 199 7.46 5.71 -17.29
CA GLN A 199 7.73 4.86 -18.44
C GLN A 199 6.63 5.04 -19.49
N GLU A 200 7.00 4.91 -20.76
CA GLU A 200 6.04 4.81 -21.86
C GLU A 200 6.04 3.40 -22.43
N GLY A 201 4.86 2.87 -22.71
CA GLY A 201 4.72 1.54 -23.26
C GLY A 201 3.27 1.06 -23.32
N PRO A 202 3.04 -0.14 -23.83
CA PRO A 202 1.71 -0.74 -23.83
C PRO A 202 1.27 -1.01 -22.38
N ALA A 203 0.05 -0.61 -22.04
CA ALA A 203 -0.52 -0.88 -20.72
C ALA A 203 -0.88 -2.35 -20.53
N ALA A 204 -1.13 -3.08 -21.63
CA ALA A 204 -1.44 -4.51 -21.57
C ALA A 204 -0.96 -5.25 -22.83
N VAL A 205 -0.74 -6.56 -22.66
CA VAL A 205 -0.62 -7.52 -23.76
C VAL A 205 -1.82 -8.46 -23.70
N ILE A 206 -2.67 -8.42 -24.72
CA ILE A 206 -3.98 -9.07 -24.75
C ILE A 206 -4.01 -9.97 -25.98
N GLY A 207 -4.15 -11.29 -25.78
CA GLY A 207 -4.09 -12.25 -26.87
C GLY A 207 -2.74 -12.27 -27.62
N GLY A 208 -1.66 -11.85 -26.97
CA GLY A 208 -0.33 -11.70 -27.59
C GLY A 208 -0.12 -10.37 -28.34
N LYS A 209 -1.11 -9.47 -28.33
CA LYS A 209 -1.05 -8.16 -28.98
C LYS A 209 -0.92 -7.06 -27.94
N GLN A 210 -0.09 -6.06 -28.22
CA GLN A 210 0.09 -4.91 -27.36
C GLN A 210 -1.05 -3.90 -27.53
N SER A 211 -1.46 -3.25 -26.43
CA SER A 211 -2.25 -2.03 -26.53
C SER A 211 -1.42 -0.90 -27.14
N ALA A 212 -2.08 0.19 -27.53
CA ALA A 212 -1.39 1.43 -27.88
C ALA A 212 -0.44 1.85 -26.74
N PRO A 213 0.78 2.35 -27.06
CA PRO A 213 1.68 2.91 -26.07
C PRO A 213 1.06 4.11 -25.37
N ARG A 214 1.31 4.22 -24.06
CA ARG A 214 0.90 5.34 -23.22
C ARG A 214 1.85 5.50 -22.04
N MET A 215 1.67 6.60 -21.30
CA MET A 215 2.23 6.76 -19.97
C MET A 215 1.80 5.61 -19.05
N LEU A 216 2.78 4.97 -18.41
CA LEU A 216 2.62 3.89 -17.45
C LEU A 216 2.85 4.43 -16.04
N THR A 217 1.80 4.39 -15.22
CA THR A 217 1.84 4.83 -13.83
C THR A 217 2.12 3.65 -12.91
N ASN A 218 2.99 3.87 -11.93
CA ASN A 218 3.25 2.93 -10.86
C ASN A 218 2.08 2.95 -9.86
N HIS A 219 1.53 1.78 -9.53
CA HIS A 219 0.41 1.63 -8.58
C HIS A 219 0.86 1.06 -7.22
N TYR A 220 2.17 1.07 -6.95
CA TYR A 220 2.74 0.51 -5.71
C TYR A 220 2.71 1.47 -4.50
N PHE A 221 2.58 2.79 -4.68
CA PHE A 221 2.43 3.76 -3.58
C PHE A 221 3.22 3.42 -2.30
N ALA A 222 4.55 3.47 -2.36
CA ALA A 222 5.41 3.11 -1.24
C ALA A 222 5.14 4.02 -0.03
N GLY A 223 4.94 3.41 1.13
CA GLY A 223 4.76 4.11 2.40
C GLY A 223 5.73 3.59 3.48
N PRO A 224 5.72 4.21 4.68
CA PRO A 224 6.63 3.86 5.77
C PRO A 224 6.30 2.51 6.45
N ASP A 225 5.11 1.97 6.22
CA ASP A 225 4.61 0.77 6.88
C ASP A 225 5.24 -0.52 6.35
N TYR A 226 5.13 -1.59 7.13
CA TYR A 226 5.54 -2.95 6.76
C TYR A 226 4.48 -3.96 7.21
N SER A 227 4.41 -5.08 6.50
CA SER A 227 3.47 -6.14 6.85
C SER A 227 3.88 -6.83 8.15
N VAL A 228 2.89 -7.06 9.01
CA VAL A 228 2.95 -8.01 10.13
C VAL A 228 1.99 -9.20 9.89
N ILE A 229 1.46 -9.31 8.67
CA ILE A 229 0.53 -10.35 8.26
C ILE A 229 1.33 -11.55 7.78
N HIS A 230 0.82 -12.75 8.06
CA HIS A 230 1.42 -14.02 7.64
C HIS A 230 1.70 -14.03 6.11
N PRO A 231 2.89 -14.45 5.65
CA PRO A 231 3.27 -14.39 4.24
C PRO A 231 2.41 -15.27 3.31
N GLY A 232 1.74 -16.29 3.85
CA GLY A 232 0.73 -17.08 3.13
C GLY A 232 -0.53 -16.29 2.77
N ILE A 233 -0.80 -15.21 3.52
CA ILE A 233 -1.97 -14.34 3.32
C ILE A 233 -1.60 -13.06 2.57
N PHE A 234 -0.42 -12.50 2.85
CA PHE A 234 0.02 -11.24 2.26
C PHE A 234 1.48 -11.31 1.77
N PRO A 235 1.81 -10.85 0.54
CA PRO A 235 0.98 -10.13 -0.44
C PRO A 235 -0.26 -10.88 -0.95
N ILE A 236 -1.31 -10.18 -1.38
CA ILE A 236 -2.51 -10.90 -1.88
C ILE A 236 -2.15 -11.61 -3.18
N ASN A 237 -2.25 -12.93 -3.16
CA ASN A 237 -1.81 -13.82 -4.22
C ASN A 237 -2.95 -14.78 -4.59
N LYS A 238 -3.25 -14.85 -5.89
CA LYS A 238 -4.32 -15.72 -6.41
C LYS A 238 -4.02 -17.20 -6.17
N ARG A 239 -2.79 -17.66 -6.45
CA ARG A 239 -2.37 -19.07 -6.21
C ARG A 239 -2.54 -19.41 -4.72
N ALA A 240 -2.07 -18.53 -3.83
CA ALA A 240 -2.24 -18.73 -2.39
C ALA A 240 -3.71 -18.83 -1.96
N SER A 241 -4.56 -17.96 -2.50
CA SER A 241 -6.00 -17.91 -2.17
C SER A 241 -6.80 -19.07 -2.74
N GLU A 242 -6.38 -19.65 -3.87
CA GLU A 242 -7.00 -20.84 -4.48
C GLU A 242 -6.49 -22.14 -3.86
N PHE A 243 -5.26 -22.14 -3.33
CA PHE A 243 -4.63 -23.34 -2.76
C PHE A 243 -5.16 -23.69 -1.36
N LYS A 244 -5.19 -22.72 -0.44
CA LYS A 244 -5.58 -22.92 0.96
C LYS A 244 -6.42 -21.76 1.47
N SER A 245 -7.27 -22.02 2.45
CA SER A 245 -8.06 -20.96 3.09
C SER A 245 -7.17 -20.03 3.91
N LEU A 246 -7.67 -18.85 4.27
CA LEU A 246 -6.92 -17.94 5.15
C LEU A 246 -6.63 -18.57 6.52
N ALA A 247 -7.55 -19.39 7.03
CA ALA A 247 -7.37 -20.06 8.32
C ALA A 247 -6.24 -21.09 8.23
N ASP A 248 -6.22 -21.91 7.18
CA ASP A 248 -5.13 -22.88 6.95
C ASP A 248 -3.78 -22.17 6.84
N TRP A 249 -3.71 -21.04 6.14
CA TRP A 249 -2.47 -20.27 6.03
C TRP A 249 -1.96 -19.71 7.36
N LEU A 250 -2.83 -19.46 8.35
CA LEU A 250 -2.40 -19.05 9.69
C LEU A 250 -1.77 -20.19 10.49
N GLU A 251 -2.01 -21.44 10.09
CA GLU A 251 -1.46 -22.64 10.74
C GLU A 251 -0.10 -23.05 10.17
N PHE A 252 0.26 -22.56 8.97
CA PHE A 252 1.53 -22.89 8.34
C PHE A 252 2.71 -22.25 9.07
N ASP A 253 3.64 -23.06 9.59
CA ASP A 253 4.78 -22.54 10.35
C ASP A 253 5.99 -22.24 9.44
N VAL A 254 6.12 -20.97 9.08
CA VAL A 254 7.21 -20.46 8.25
C VAL A 254 8.56 -20.49 8.99
N ASP A 255 8.56 -20.19 10.29
CA ASP A 255 9.77 -20.01 11.09
C ASP A 255 10.41 -21.37 11.42
N SER A 256 9.59 -22.40 11.63
CA SER A 256 10.06 -23.79 11.76
C SER A 256 10.56 -24.39 10.45
N GLY A 257 10.32 -23.72 9.31
CA GLY A 257 10.83 -24.15 8.00
C GLY A 257 9.99 -25.23 7.33
N TRP A 258 8.68 -25.30 7.58
CA TRP A 258 7.80 -26.27 6.93
C TRP A 258 7.93 -26.22 5.40
N GLY A 259 7.92 -27.40 4.76
CA GLY A 259 8.09 -27.55 3.32
C GLY A 259 9.51 -27.30 2.81
N THR A 260 10.53 -27.32 3.69
CA THR A 260 11.94 -27.32 3.28
C THR A 260 12.55 -28.69 3.50
N ASP A 261 13.48 -29.12 2.65
CA ASP A 261 14.18 -30.41 2.79
C ASP A 261 14.76 -30.58 4.21
N LEU A 262 15.35 -29.52 4.77
CA LEU A 262 15.93 -29.54 6.12
C LEU A 262 14.90 -29.91 7.20
N PHE A 263 13.71 -29.33 7.14
CA PHE A 263 12.65 -29.64 8.10
C PHE A 263 12.05 -31.01 7.81
N GLU A 264 11.68 -31.29 6.56
CA GLU A 264 10.97 -32.51 6.21
C GLU A 264 11.83 -33.78 6.40
N ASP A 265 13.14 -33.73 6.14
CA ASP A 265 14.07 -34.85 6.35
C ASP A 265 14.34 -35.13 7.84
N SER A 266 14.14 -34.13 8.71
CA SER A 266 14.39 -34.25 10.15
C SER A 266 13.13 -34.35 11.01
N CYS A 267 11.95 -34.24 10.38
CA CYS A 267 10.67 -34.26 11.05
C CYS A 267 10.32 -35.68 11.54
N PRO A 268 9.93 -35.86 12.82
CA PRO A 268 9.44 -37.14 13.32
C PRO A 268 8.20 -37.63 12.56
N GLU A 269 8.08 -38.94 12.36
CA GLU A 269 6.91 -39.53 11.67
C GLU A 269 5.57 -39.24 12.38
N ASP A 270 5.60 -39.02 13.70
CA ASP A 270 4.44 -38.74 14.54
C ASP A 270 4.21 -37.24 14.80
N PHE A 271 4.85 -36.35 14.03
CA PHE A 271 4.68 -34.92 14.18
C PHE A 271 3.21 -34.50 13.96
N PRO A 272 2.60 -33.79 14.92
CA PRO A 272 1.17 -33.48 14.88
C PRO A 272 0.88 -32.27 13.99
N PHE A 273 0.94 -32.47 12.66
CA PHE A 273 0.52 -31.43 11.71
C PHE A 273 -0.99 -31.16 11.81
N PRO A 274 -1.42 -29.91 11.60
CA PRO A 274 -2.82 -29.58 11.33
C PRO A 274 -3.32 -30.36 10.11
N ASP A 275 -4.61 -30.72 10.09
CA ASP A 275 -5.24 -31.51 9.02
C ASP A 275 -4.96 -30.94 7.62
N SER A 276 -4.93 -29.61 7.52
CA SER A 276 -4.66 -28.84 6.31
C SER A 276 -3.24 -28.99 5.76
N TRP A 277 -2.28 -29.45 6.59
CA TRP A 277 -0.85 -29.52 6.29
C TRP A 277 -0.21 -30.89 6.56
N VAL A 278 -1.02 -31.95 6.73
CA VAL A 278 -0.53 -33.33 6.95
C VAL A 278 0.28 -33.84 5.76
N ALA A 279 -0.16 -33.52 4.53
CA ALA A 279 0.51 -33.94 3.32
C ALA A 279 1.83 -33.18 3.13
N ILE A 280 2.93 -33.91 2.98
CA ILE A 280 4.25 -33.33 2.71
C ILE A 280 4.27 -32.51 1.40
N ASP A 281 3.59 -32.99 0.36
CA ASP A 281 3.47 -32.28 -0.93
C ASP A 281 2.78 -30.92 -0.75
N ASP A 282 1.76 -30.84 0.11
CA ASP A 282 1.10 -29.57 0.40
C ASP A 282 2.04 -28.61 1.11
N ARG A 283 2.90 -29.11 2.01
CA ARG A 283 3.89 -28.26 2.69
C ARG A 283 4.93 -27.72 1.72
N TYR A 284 5.44 -28.55 0.79
CA TYR A 284 6.35 -28.09 -0.26
C TYR A 284 5.69 -27.05 -1.19
N GLU A 285 4.48 -27.30 -1.68
CA GLU A 285 3.71 -26.33 -2.49
C GLU A 285 3.45 -25.04 -1.71
N GLY A 286 3.09 -25.16 -0.42
CA GLY A 286 2.94 -24.04 0.49
C GLY A 286 4.23 -23.23 0.61
N ARG A 287 5.37 -23.91 0.75
CA ARG A 287 6.68 -23.27 0.87
C ARG A 287 7.07 -22.49 -0.38
N GLU A 288 6.83 -23.04 -1.57
CA GLU A 288 7.08 -22.30 -2.83
C GLU A 288 6.32 -20.97 -2.88
N ILE A 289 5.06 -20.98 -2.43
CA ILE A 289 4.24 -19.77 -2.36
C ILE A 289 4.83 -18.80 -1.33
N ILE A 290 5.19 -19.28 -0.14
CA ILE A 290 5.80 -18.46 0.91
C ILE A 290 7.09 -17.80 0.42
N ASP A 291 8.00 -18.55 -0.20
CA ASP A 291 9.29 -18.01 -0.64
C ASP A 291 9.10 -16.91 -1.69
N ALA A 292 8.22 -17.12 -2.67
CA ALA A 292 7.86 -16.08 -3.64
C ALA A 292 7.27 -14.82 -2.99
N GLN A 293 6.50 -14.97 -1.92
CA GLN A 293 5.88 -13.87 -1.18
C GLN A 293 6.90 -13.10 -0.35
N LEU A 294 7.85 -13.80 0.27
CA LEU A 294 8.97 -13.20 1.00
C LEU A 294 9.88 -12.40 0.07
N GLU A 295 10.14 -12.88 -1.14
CA GLU A 295 10.87 -12.11 -2.17
C GLU A 295 10.16 -10.79 -2.51
N LEU A 296 8.83 -10.83 -2.69
CA LEU A 296 8.03 -9.63 -2.94
C LEU A 296 8.07 -8.66 -1.75
N LEU A 297 8.02 -9.16 -0.51
CA LEU A 297 8.12 -8.35 0.71
C LEU A 297 9.50 -7.69 0.87
N GLU A 298 10.58 -8.37 0.49
CA GLU A 298 11.91 -7.77 0.52
C GLU A 298 12.07 -6.70 -0.58
N TRP A 299 11.55 -6.94 -1.78
CA TRP A 299 11.48 -5.90 -2.81
C TRP A 299 10.68 -4.67 -2.34
N ALA A 300 9.53 -4.91 -1.72
CA ALA A 300 8.65 -3.90 -1.15
C ALA A 300 9.34 -3.05 -0.06
N LYS A 301 10.13 -3.69 0.81
CA LYS A 301 10.97 -3.04 1.81
C LYS A 301 12.04 -2.16 1.17
N GLY A 302 12.58 -2.57 0.02
CA GLY A 302 13.45 -1.72 -0.81
C GLY A 302 12.74 -0.44 -1.27
N GLN A 303 11.52 -0.55 -1.80
CA GLN A 303 10.74 0.62 -2.21
C GLN A 303 10.43 1.57 -1.04
N ARG A 304 10.11 1.03 0.14
CA ARG A 304 9.96 1.82 1.36
C ARG A 304 11.24 2.57 1.72
N ARG A 305 12.39 1.90 1.66
CA ARG A 305 13.68 2.55 1.93
C ARG A 305 13.90 3.71 0.96
N THR A 306 13.67 3.49 -0.33
CA THR A 306 13.80 4.52 -1.37
C THR A 306 12.95 5.75 -1.06
N VAL A 307 11.66 5.59 -0.71
CA VAL A 307 10.81 6.76 -0.42
C VAL A 307 11.25 7.50 0.84
N LEU A 308 11.75 6.80 1.86
CA LEU A 308 12.28 7.42 3.08
C LEU A 308 13.59 8.17 2.81
N GLU A 309 14.51 7.58 2.05
CA GLU A 309 15.78 8.21 1.66
C GLU A 309 15.57 9.43 0.74
N ASN A 310 14.55 9.39 -0.11
CA ASN A 310 14.17 10.53 -0.93
C ASN A 310 13.44 11.62 -0.13
N GLY A 311 12.75 11.24 0.95
CA GLY A 311 11.97 12.15 1.79
C GLY A 311 12.78 12.83 2.89
N PHE A 312 13.88 12.21 3.36
CA PHE A 312 14.67 12.69 4.49
C PHE A 312 16.17 12.72 4.18
N ALA A 313 16.84 13.79 4.63
CA ALA A 313 18.30 13.85 4.72
C ALA A 313 18.76 13.88 6.17
N LEU A 314 19.93 13.31 6.46
CA LEU A 314 20.61 13.44 7.73
C LEU A 314 21.76 14.46 7.61
N SER A 315 21.99 15.27 8.63
CA SER A 315 23.20 16.08 8.73
C SER A 315 24.42 15.23 9.07
N GLU A 316 25.60 15.81 8.93
CA GLU A 316 26.80 15.28 9.59
C GLU A 316 26.56 15.18 11.11
N PRO A 317 27.01 14.09 11.77
CA PRO A 317 26.87 13.94 13.21
C PRO A 317 27.76 14.93 13.96
N ARG A 318 27.16 15.66 14.89
CA ARG A 318 27.87 16.56 15.81
C ARG A 318 28.13 15.84 17.11
N ILE A 319 29.39 15.52 17.41
CA ILE A 319 29.77 14.88 18.67
C ILE A 319 29.60 15.88 19.82
N THR A 320 28.76 15.56 20.79
CA THR A 320 28.51 16.37 21.98
C THR A 320 29.29 15.87 23.20
N ARG A 321 29.63 14.57 23.24
CA ARG A 321 30.54 14.01 24.24
C ARG A 321 31.35 12.86 23.65
N SER A 322 32.62 12.78 24.01
CA SER A 322 33.49 11.64 23.70
C SER A 322 34.47 11.45 24.84
N ASP A 323 34.22 10.46 25.69
CA ASP A 323 35.04 10.16 26.87
C ASP A 323 35.08 8.64 27.15
N GLY A 324 35.73 8.24 28.25
CA GLY A 324 35.84 6.83 28.65
C GLY A 324 34.50 6.13 28.93
N GLY A 325 33.38 6.87 28.99
CA GLY A 325 32.01 6.37 29.11
C GLY A 325 31.25 6.21 27.80
N GLY A 326 31.81 6.67 26.66
CA GLY A 326 31.25 6.49 25.33
C GLY A 326 31.17 7.77 24.49
N ILE A 327 30.49 7.67 23.34
CA ILE A 327 30.27 8.77 22.40
C ILE A 327 28.79 9.15 22.40
N GLU A 328 28.54 10.44 22.52
CA GLU A 328 27.24 11.10 22.29
C GLU A 328 27.35 12.02 21.10
N PHE A 329 26.35 11.96 20.24
CA PHE A 329 26.27 12.81 19.07
C PHE A 329 24.83 13.18 18.78
N GLU A 330 24.69 14.30 18.09
CA GLU A 330 23.45 14.84 17.57
C GLU A 330 23.47 14.74 16.04
N ILE A 331 22.35 14.33 15.44
CA ILE A 331 22.12 14.41 14.00
C ILE A 331 20.82 15.17 13.78
N ASP A 332 20.86 16.16 12.89
CA ASP A 332 19.66 16.80 12.39
C ASP A 332 19.10 15.96 11.25
N VAL A 333 17.78 15.86 11.21
CA VAL A 333 17.10 15.25 10.07
C VAL A 333 16.23 16.30 9.40
N LYS A 334 16.37 16.36 8.08
CA LYS A 334 15.82 17.39 7.23
C LYS A 334 14.74 16.78 6.36
N ASN A 335 13.58 17.41 6.31
CA ASN A 335 12.56 17.06 5.33
C ASN A 335 13.01 17.56 3.95
N LEU A 336 13.19 16.64 3.00
CA LEU A 336 13.51 16.95 1.62
C LEU A 336 12.27 17.11 0.74
N THR A 337 11.09 16.73 1.25
CA THR A 337 9.90 16.76 0.41
C THR A 337 9.44 18.18 0.11
N ARG A 338 9.05 18.36 -1.15
CA ARG A 338 8.52 19.63 -1.67
C ARG A 338 7.00 19.70 -1.66
N GLY A 339 6.32 18.57 -1.41
CA GLY A 339 4.88 18.43 -1.58
C GLY A 339 4.06 18.33 -0.30
N GLN A 340 4.68 18.09 0.86
CA GLN A 340 3.98 18.01 2.15
C GLN A 340 4.97 18.18 3.29
N ARG A 341 4.51 18.51 4.49
CA ARG A 341 5.41 18.59 5.65
C ARG A 341 5.46 17.23 6.33
N ILE A 342 6.61 16.54 6.28
CA ILE A 342 6.73 15.27 7.00
C ILE A 342 6.94 15.48 8.51
N HIS A 343 7.10 16.73 8.99
CA HIS A 343 6.93 17.08 10.40
C HIS A 343 6.45 18.53 10.62
N HIS A 344 5.25 18.62 11.22
CA HIS A 344 4.58 19.72 11.93
C HIS A 344 4.34 21.10 11.23
N PRO A 345 3.24 21.80 11.61
CA PRO A 345 2.69 22.94 10.91
C PRO A 345 3.41 24.24 11.33
N HIS A 346 3.23 25.25 10.49
CA HIS A 346 3.70 26.62 10.62
C HIS A 346 5.14 26.85 10.13
N ARG A 347 5.20 27.52 8.96
CA ARG A 347 6.17 28.55 8.50
C ARG A 347 7.47 28.76 9.30
N CYS A 348 8.19 27.70 9.64
CA CYS A 348 9.57 27.75 10.08
C CYS A 348 10.33 26.78 9.20
N HIS A 349 11.20 27.32 8.35
CA HIS A 349 12.18 26.52 7.66
C HIS A 349 12.94 25.69 8.70
N LEU A 350 12.99 24.38 8.51
CA LEU A 350 13.92 23.46 9.17
C LEU A 350 13.99 23.63 10.70
N ALA A 351 13.03 23.09 11.45
CA ALA A 351 13.30 22.77 12.85
C ALA A 351 14.16 21.50 12.87
N PRO A 352 15.46 21.55 13.22
CA PRO A 352 16.26 20.35 13.37
C PRO A 352 15.68 19.52 14.51
N PHE A 353 15.43 18.23 14.28
CA PHE A 353 15.22 17.30 15.38
C PHE A 353 16.53 16.66 15.75
N THR A 354 16.85 16.67 17.04
CA THR A 354 18.04 16.05 17.60
C THR A 354 17.70 14.62 18.01
N VAL A 355 18.26 13.63 17.33
CA VAL A 355 18.26 12.25 17.83
C VAL A 355 19.53 12.04 18.67
N ASP A 356 19.38 11.93 19.98
CA ASP A 356 20.49 11.57 20.88
C ASP A 356 20.69 10.06 20.83
N LEU A 357 21.79 9.63 20.19
CA LEU A 357 22.21 8.24 20.15
C LEU A 357 23.42 8.05 21.08
N ARG A 358 23.22 7.32 22.19
CA ARG A 358 24.30 6.92 23.11
C ARG A 358 24.78 5.52 22.76
N TYR A 359 26.05 5.40 22.36
CA TYR A 359 26.72 4.11 22.26
C TYR A 359 27.44 3.79 23.57
N LEU A 360 27.08 2.67 24.22
CA LEU A 360 27.70 2.19 25.45
C LEU A 360 28.67 1.03 25.14
N PRO A 361 30.00 1.27 25.12
CA PRO A 361 30.98 0.26 24.70
C PRO A 361 30.98 -0.99 25.59
N GLN A 362 30.70 -0.82 26.88
CA GLN A 362 30.70 -1.91 27.86
C GLN A 362 29.52 -2.90 27.71
N ARG A 363 28.50 -2.58 26.89
CA ARG A 363 27.31 -3.43 26.71
C ARG A 363 26.98 -3.74 25.25
N HIS A 364 27.74 -3.22 24.27
CA HIS A 364 27.38 -3.26 22.85
C HIS A 364 25.91 -2.86 22.58
N GLN A 365 25.39 -1.88 23.34
CA GLN A 365 24.00 -1.42 23.24
C GLN A 365 23.94 0.05 22.82
N LEU A 366 23.09 0.34 21.82
CA LEU A 366 22.66 1.70 21.48
C LEU A 366 21.44 2.07 22.31
N ARG A 367 21.54 3.10 23.16
CA ARG A 367 20.38 3.73 23.79
C ARG A 367 19.96 4.93 22.94
N ARG A 368 18.68 4.97 22.58
CA ARG A 368 18.06 6.04 21.80
C ARG A 368 17.23 6.92 22.72
N SER A 369 17.43 8.22 22.70
CA SER A 369 16.50 9.20 23.26
C SER A 369 16.17 10.24 22.20
N LEU A 370 14.89 10.47 21.96
CA LEU A 370 14.41 11.54 21.10
C LEU A 370 14.12 12.75 21.98
N SER A 371 14.82 13.86 21.75
CA SER A 371 14.59 15.11 22.47
C SER A 371 14.19 16.20 21.47
N TRP A 372 13.13 16.95 21.80
CA TRP A 372 12.68 18.07 20.99
C TRP A 372 13.38 19.33 21.47
N ARG A 373 14.26 19.91 20.65
CA ARG A 373 14.68 21.30 20.85
C ARG A 373 13.79 22.19 20.01
N ARG A 374 12.96 23.00 20.67
CA ARG A 374 12.48 24.23 20.06
C ARG A 374 13.64 25.22 20.13
N GLU A 375 14.29 25.48 19.01
CA GLU A 375 14.99 26.75 18.89
C GLU A 375 13.92 27.85 18.90
N ASN A 376 14.08 28.82 19.80
CA ASN A 376 13.17 29.95 19.90
C ASN A 376 13.18 30.69 18.56
N CYS A 377 12.04 30.73 17.87
CA CYS A 377 11.76 31.70 16.83
C CYS A 377 11.09 32.93 17.44
#